data_AF-A0A1G3B986-F1
#
_entry.id   AF-A0A1G3B986-F1
#
_cell.length_a   1.000
_cell.length_b   1.000
_cell.length_c   1.000
_cell.angle_alpha   90.00
_cell.angle_beta   90.00
_cell.angle_gamma   90.00
#
_symmetry.space_group_name_H-M   'P 1'
#
loop_
_entity.id
_entity.type
_entity.pdbx_description
1 polymer ?
#
loop_
_entity_poly.entity_id
_entity_poly.type
_entity_poly.pdbx_seq_one_letter_code
_entity_poly.pdbx_strand_id
1 'polypeptide(L)'
;MAQQTRFNKAFFDEVEPIKLVDPLAVTLGAIDKGEPLVYTYGDAIKMAGHSCPAISGGYKLTQLALKELYKDKTPVRGEIKVTFRGGVEHKVNGPISQVISLITGAAPESGFGGLGGGKFNRKNLMGFDEKNEADPSCVCSVVFERADTGKKIEITYSNYMLDANPKMGELMPKSVKGIASDAELKEFGNLWHDRIKTILMNPPDGMFVIKELQ
;
A
#
# COMPACT_ATOMS: atom_id res chain seq x y z
N MET A 1 19.87 -20.83 -9.89
CA MET A 1 19.03 -20.17 -8.85
C MET A 1 18.33 -18.99 -9.51
N ALA A 2 17.04 -18.78 -9.27
CA ALA A 2 16.32 -17.63 -9.85
C ALA A 2 16.99 -16.32 -9.41
N GLN A 3 17.26 -15.42 -10.36
CA GLN A 3 17.79 -14.09 -10.06
C GLN A 3 16.67 -13.29 -9.40
N GLN A 4 16.80 -13.04 -8.10
CA GLN A 4 15.85 -12.23 -7.34
C GLN A 4 16.58 -11.15 -6.54
N THR A 5 15.90 -10.02 -6.33
CA THR A 5 16.37 -8.96 -5.45
C THR A 5 16.64 -9.51 -4.06
N ARG A 6 17.82 -9.23 -3.51
CA ARG A 6 18.15 -9.54 -2.11
C ARG A 6 18.09 -8.27 -1.29
N PHE A 7 17.03 -8.12 -0.51
CA PHE A 7 16.93 -6.99 0.42
C PHE A 7 17.83 -7.21 1.63
N ASN A 8 18.38 -6.13 2.18
CA ASN A 8 19.25 -6.20 3.35
C ASN A 8 18.48 -6.12 4.69
N LYS A 9 17.15 -6.12 4.65
CA LYS A 9 16.27 -6.13 5.83
C LYS A 9 15.48 -7.43 5.84
N ALA A 10 15.83 -8.34 6.76
CA ALA A 10 15.22 -9.67 6.83
C ALA A 10 13.71 -9.63 7.09
N PHE A 11 13.24 -8.66 7.90
CA PHE A 11 11.82 -8.57 8.25
C PHE A 11 10.90 -8.28 7.06
N PHE A 12 11.43 -7.83 5.91
CA PHE A 12 10.60 -7.64 4.72
C PHE A 12 9.94 -8.95 4.25
N ASP A 13 10.62 -10.07 4.43
CA ASP A 13 10.11 -11.40 4.08
C ASP A 13 9.17 -11.96 5.17
N GLU A 14 9.16 -11.36 6.36
CA GLU A 14 8.30 -11.73 7.49
C GLU A 14 6.93 -11.01 7.44
N VAL A 15 6.76 -10.00 6.59
CA VAL A 15 5.50 -9.28 6.45
C VAL A 15 4.45 -10.19 5.83
N GLU A 16 3.31 -10.33 6.49
CA GLU A 16 2.20 -11.15 5.99
C GLU A 16 1.80 -10.73 4.56
N PRO A 17 1.82 -11.65 3.58
CA PRO A 17 1.51 -11.33 2.20
C PRO A 17 0.01 -11.13 1.98
N ILE A 18 -0.35 -10.34 0.96
CA ILE A 18 -1.75 -10.15 0.55
C ILE A 18 -2.06 -11.12 -0.59
N LYS A 19 -3.12 -11.92 -0.42
CA LYS A 19 -3.58 -12.92 -1.40
C LYS A 19 -4.89 -12.47 -2.02
N LEU A 20 -4.98 -12.52 -3.35
CA LEU A 20 -6.20 -12.19 -4.10
C LEU A 20 -6.51 -13.27 -5.13
N VAL A 21 -7.77 -13.38 -5.52
CA VAL A 21 -8.16 -14.06 -6.76
C VAL A 21 -8.09 -13.04 -7.90
N ASP A 22 -7.42 -13.35 -9.01
CA ASP A 22 -7.44 -12.50 -10.21
C ASP A 22 -8.05 -13.26 -11.41
N PRO A 23 -9.35 -13.04 -11.71
CA PRO A 23 -10.02 -13.68 -12.84
C PRO A 23 -9.39 -13.38 -14.20
N LEU A 24 -8.74 -12.21 -14.38
CA LEU A 24 -8.06 -11.86 -15.62
C LEU A 24 -6.79 -12.69 -15.79
N ALA A 25 -6.00 -12.80 -14.72
CA ALA A 25 -4.78 -13.61 -14.73
C ALA A 25 -5.10 -15.07 -15.03
N VAL A 26 -6.18 -15.62 -14.46
CA VAL A 26 -6.66 -16.98 -14.77
C VAL A 26 -7.09 -17.09 -16.23
N THR A 27 -7.88 -16.13 -16.72
CA THR A 27 -8.40 -16.16 -18.10
C THR A 27 -7.29 -16.09 -19.15
N LEU A 28 -6.21 -15.35 -18.86
CA LEU A 28 -5.06 -15.21 -19.76
C LEU A 28 -3.98 -16.29 -19.55
N GLY A 29 -4.19 -17.23 -18.62
CA GLY A 29 -3.25 -18.33 -18.36
C GLY A 29 -1.97 -17.91 -17.62
N ALA A 30 -1.98 -16.78 -16.92
CA ALA A 30 -0.85 -16.33 -16.09
C ALA A 30 -0.81 -17.02 -14.71
N ILE A 31 -1.97 -17.52 -14.25
CA ILE A 31 -2.11 -18.28 -13.01
C ILE A 31 -3.17 -19.36 -13.20
N ASP A 32 -2.97 -20.51 -12.56
CA ASP A 32 -3.95 -21.60 -12.59
C ASP A 32 -5.22 -21.24 -11.83
N LYS A 33 -6.35 -21.79 -12.27
CA LYS A 33 -7.63 -21.59 -11.60
C LYS A 33 -7.59 -22.17 -10.18
N GLY A 34 -7.89 -21.35 -9.18
CA GLY A 34 -7.91 -21.73 -7.77
C GLY A 34 -6.64 -21.33 -7.02
N GLU A 35 -5.56 -21.00 -7.74
CA GLU A 35 -4.34 -20.47 -7.14
C GLU A 35 -4.49 -18.97 -6.85
N PRO A 36 -3.96 -18.47 -5.71
CA PRO A 36 -4.01 -17.06 -5.37
C PRO A 36 -2.89 -16.28 -6.06
N LEU A 37 -3.19 -15.06 -6.49
CA LEU A 37 -2.19 -14.06 -6.81
C LEU A 37 -1.66 -13.46 -5.49
N VAL A 38 -0.36 -13.58 -5.24
CA VAL A 38 0.27 -13.21 -3.97
C VAL A 38 1.14 -11.98 -4.15
N TYR A 39 0.90 -10.95 -3.34
CA TYR A 39 1.72 -9.73 -3.26
C TYR A 39 2.46 -9.68 -1.92
N THR A 40 3.78 -9.70 -1.97
CA THR A 40 4.66 -9.52 -0.81
C THR A 40 4.96 -8.04 -0.58
N TYR A 41 5.46 -7.68 0.62
CA TYR A 41 5.97 -6.33 0.84
C TYR A 41 7.15 -6.00 -0.10
N GLY A 42 7.97 -7.00 -0.43
CA GLY A 42 9.04 -6.89 -1.41
C GLY A 42 8.56 -6.42 -2.79
N ASP A 43 7.34 -6.78 -3.21
CA ASP A 43 6.78 -6.32 -4.49
C ASP A 43 6.40 -4.84 -4.45
N ALA A 44 5.90 -4.35 -3.30
CA ALA A 44 5.66 -2.92 -3.09
C ALA A 44 6.98 -2.13 -3.09
N ILE A 45 8.05 -2.68 -2.50
CA ILE A 45 9.39 -2.08 -2.54
C ILE A 45 9.93 -2.05 -3.97
N LYS A 46 9.79 -3.14 -4.74
CA LYS A 46 10.25 -3.17 -6.14
C LYS A 46 9.52 -2.15 -7.00
N MET A 47 8.22 -1.96 -6.78
CA MET A 47 7.42 -0.96 -7.48
C MET A 47 7.90 0.46 -7.15
N ALA A 48 8.12 0.77 -5.87
CA ALA A 48 8.52 2.11 -5.43
C ALA A 48 10.03 2.38 -5.53
N GLY A 49 10.86 1.34 -5.69
CA GLY A 49 12.31 1.38 -5.61
C GLY A 49 12.89 1.50 -4.19
N HIS A 50 12.06 1.74 -3.17
CA HIS A 50 12.49 1.94 -1.79
C HIS A 50 11.38 1.63 -0.77
N SER A 51 11.77 1.53 0.50
CA SER A 51 10.85 1.38 1.63
C SER A 51 10.77 2.68 2.43
N CYS A 52 9.57 3.26 2.52
CA CYS A 52 9.31 4.46 3.32
C CYS A 52 7.92 4.38 3.97
N PRO A 53 7.59 5.30 4.90
CA PRO A 53 6.31 5.27 5.61
C PRO A 53 5.07 5.33 4.72
N ALA A 54 5.18 5.90 3.51
CA ALA A 54 4.08 5.90 2.54
C ALA A 54 3.89 4.50 1.93
N ILE A 55 4.96 3.82 1.53
CA ILE A 55 4.88 2.49 0.91
C ILE A 55 4.46 1.43 1.92
N SER A 56 5.04 1.45 3.12
CA SER A 56 4.65 0.53 4.21
C SER A 56 3.23 0.80 4.70
N GLY A 57 2.87 2.08 4.84
CA GLY A 57 1.53 2.51 5.21
C GLY A 57 0.50 2.07 4.18
N GLY A 58 0.73 2.31 2.88
CA GLY A 58 -0.15 1.88 1.81
C GLY A 58 -0.33 0.37 1.73
N TYR A 59 0.74 -0.40 1.94
CA TYR A 59 0.67 -1.86 1.98
C TYR A 59 -0.18 -2.35 3.16
N LYS A 60 0.11 -1.87 4.38
CA LYS A 60 -0.61 -2.28 5.59
C LYS A 60 -2.07 -1.82 5.58
N LEU A 61 -2.32 -0.58 5.17
CA LEU A 61 -3.66 -0.01 4.98
C LEU A 61 -4.47 -0.88 4.01
N THR A 62 -3.89 -1.28 2.87
CA THR A 62 -4.58 -2.15 1.91
C THR A 62 -4.88 -3.52 2.53
N GLN A 63 -3.92 -4.13 3.23
CA GLN A 63 -4.14 -5.40 3.91
C GLN A 63 -5.31 -5.34 4.89
N LEU A 64 -5.35 -4.32 5.75
CA LEU A 64 -6.41 -4.13 6.73
C LEU A 64 -7.76 -3.83 6.08
N ALA A 65 -7.79 -2.97 5.06
CA ALA A 65 -8.99 -2.63 4.32
C ALA A 65 -9.62 -3.86 3.64
N LEU A 66 -8.81 -4.67 2.96
CA LEU A 66 -9.29 -5.87 2.28
C LEU A 66 -9.82 -6.92 3.27
N LYS A 67 -9.12 -7.12 4.40
CA LYS A 67 -9.57 -8.02 5.46
C LYS A 67 -10.93 -7.58 6.03
N GLU A 68 -11.12 -6.28 6.24
CA GLU A 68 -12.39 -5.76 6.74
C GLU A 68 -13.52 -5.86 5.72
N LEU A 69 -13.21 -5.58 4.45
CA LEU A 69 -14.19 -5.55 3.36
C LEU A 69 -14.69 -6.95 2.95
N TYR A 70 -13.80 -7.95 3.00
CA TYR A 70 -14.10 -9.32 2.57
C TYR A 70 -14.31 -10.31 3.72
N LYS A 71 -13.89 -9.97 4.95
CA LYS A 71 -13.94 -10.84 6.14
C LYS A 71 -13.25 -12.18 5.84
N ASP A 72 -14.02 -13.27 5.81
CA ASP A 72 -13.51 -14.62 5.58
C ASP A 72 -13.35 -14.99 4.09
N LYS A 73 -13.78 -14.10 3.18
CA LYS A 73 -13.65 -14.32 1.73
C LYS A 73 -12.31 -13.81 1.21
N THR A 74 -11.79 -14.45 0.18
CA THR A 74 -10.61 -13.94 -0.53
C THR A 74 -11.00 -12.72 -1.39
N PRO A 75 -10.27 -11.59 -1.30
CA PRO A 75 -10.49 -10.44 -2.17
C PRO A 75 -10.35 -10.75 -3.65
N VAL A 76 -11.18 -10.14 -4.49
CA VAL A 76 -11.12 -10.29 -5.94
C VAL A 76 -10.47 -9.06 -6.56
N ARG A 77 -9.35 -9.26 -7.26
CA ARG A 77 -8.59 -8.18 -7.87
C ARG A 77 -9.43 -7.50 -8.96
N GLY A 78 -9.49 -6.17 -8.86
CA GLY A 78 -10.27 -5.21 -9.64
C GLY A 78 -11.79 -5.34 -9.59
N GLU A 79 -12.31 -5.93 -8.51
CA GLU A 79 -13.70 -5.74 -8.05
C GLU A 79 -13.75 -4.81 -6.82
N ILE A 80 -12.75 -3.94 -6.71
CA ILE A 80 -12.59 -3.01 -5.60
C ILE A 80 -12.46 -1.61 -6.22
N LYS A 81 -13.32 -0.68 -5.80
CA LYS A 81 -13.13 0.74 -6.10
C LYS A 81 -12.44 1.41 -4.94
N VAL A 82 -11.61 2.39 -5.24
CA VAL A 82 -10.78 3.10 -4.28
C VAL A 82 -10.96 4.60 -4.49
N THR A 83 -11.27 5.33 -3.42
CA THR A 83 -11.35 6.79 -3.46
C THR A 83 -10.48 7.37 -2.38
N PHE A 84 -9.45 8.12 -2.76
CA PHE A 84 -8.66 8.91 -1.83
C PHE A 84 -9.40 10.19 -1.45
N ARG A 85 -9.29 10.59 -0.19
CA ARG A 85 -9.61 11.94 0.26
C ARG A 85 -8.45 12.87 -0.08
N GLY A 86 -8.75 14.01 -0.71
CA GLY A 86 -7.77 14.92 -1.29
C GLY A 86 -7.23 14.47 -2.65
N GLY A 87 -6.58 15.40 -3.35
CA GLY A 87 -5.98 15.16 -4.67
C GLY A 87 -4.81 14.18 -4.65
N VAL A 88 -4.32 13.83 -5.84
CA VAL A 88 -3.15 12.93 -5.99
C VAL A 88 -1.88 13.52 -5.37
N GLU A 89 -1.73 14.84 -5.41
CA GLU A 89 -0.59 15.57 -4.82
C GLU A 89 -0.81 15.90 -3.33
N HIS A 90 -1.98 15.60 -2.76
CA HIS A 90 -2.24 15.84 -1.35
C HIS A 90 -1.33 14.94 -0.52
N LYS A 91 -0.36 15.56 0.16
CA LYS A 91 0.68 14.90 0.96
C LYS A 91 1.41 13.80 0.17
N VAL A 92 1.07 12.54 0.42
CA VAL A 92 1.69 11.36 -0.21
C VAL A 92 0.63 10.42 -0.79
N ASN A 93 -0.55 10.93 -1.12
CA ASN A 93 -1.62 10.16 -1.78
C ASN A 93 -1.12 9.47 -3.05
N GLY A 94 -0.37 10.17 -3.91
CA GLY A 94 0.23 9.62 -5.13
C GLY A 94 1.05 8.34 -4.89
N PRO A 95 2.13 8.39 -4.08
CA PRO A 95 2.91 7.19 -3.76
C PRO A 95 2.07 6.05 -3.15
N ILE A 96 1.12 6.36 -2.27
CA ILE A 96 0.24 5.34 -1.65
C ILE A 96 -0.67 4.71 -2.72
N SER A 97 -1.24 5.52 -3.62
CA SER A 97 -2.13 5.06 -4.69
C SER A 97 -1.49 4.03 -5.61
N GLN A 98 -0.18 4.13 -5.86
CA GLN A 98 0.54 3.17 -6.68
C GLN A 98 0.62 1.79 -6.00
N VAL A 99 0.80 1.76 -4.68
CA VAL A 99 0.77 0.50 -3.90
C VAL A 99 -0.63 -0.11 -3.92
N ILE A 100 -1.67 0.69 -3.70
CA ILE A 100 -3.05 0.20 -3.72
C ILE A 100 -3.40 -0.33 -5.11
N SER A 101 -3.01 0.38 -6.18
CA SER A 101 -3.25 -0.01 -7.56
C SER A 101 -2.52 -1.30 -7.95
N LEU A 102 -1.26 -1.46 -7.53
CA LEU A 102 -0.50 -2.70 -7.72
C LEU A 102 -1.29 -3.91 -7.22
N ILE A 103 -1.76 -3.83 -5.97
CA ILE A 103 -2.38 -4.93 -5.23
C ILE A 103 -3.83 -5.17 -5.69
N THR A 104 -4.65 -4.12 -5.71
CA THR A 104 -6.09 -4.23 -5.97
C THR A 104 -6.43 -4.20 -7.45
N GLY A 105 -5.52 -3.74 -8.31
CA GLY A 105 -5.81 -3.45 -9.71
C GLY A 105 -6.72 -2.24 -9.93
N ALA A 106 -7.11 -1.51 -8.87
CA ALA A 106 -7.87 -0.29 -9.02
C ALA A 106 -6.94 0.82 -9.54
N ALA A 107 -7.15 1.26 -10.78
CA ALA A 107 -6.36 2.31 -11.39
C ALA A 107 -7.25 3.51 -11.76
N PRO A 108 -6.66 4.71 -11.91
CA PRO A 108 -7.36 5.88 -12.41
C PRO A 108 -7.58 5.73 -13.93
N GLU A 109 -7.55 6.81 -14.71
CA GLU A 109 -7.80 6.77 -16.16
C GLU A 109 -6.77 5.94 -16.95
N SER A 110 -5.61 5.67 -16.36
CA SER A 110 -4.52 4.87 -16.92
C SER A 110 -4.74 3.36 -16.84
N GLY A 111 -5.81 2.89 -16.18
CA GLY A 111 -6.07 1.46 -16.03
C GLY A 111 -6.42 0.74 -17.34
N PHE A 112 -6.30 -0.59 -17.29
CA PHE A 112 -6.70 -1.47 -18.39
C PHE A 112 -8.22 -1.42 -18.62
N GLY A 113 -8.66 -1.13 -19.85
CA GLY A 113 -10.08 -1.00 -20.20
C GLY A 113 -10.88 -2.31 -20.26
N GLY A 114 -10.23 -3.45 -20.04
CA GLY A 114 -10.86 -4.78 -20.10
C GLY A 114 -10.83 -5.42 -21.50
N LEU A 115 -11.36 -6.63 -21.58
CA LEU A 115 -11.49 -7.44 -22.80
C LEU A 115 -12.96 -7.52 -23.22
N GLY A 116 -13.22 -7.59 -24.53
CA GLY A 116 -14.52 -7.97 -25.10
C GLY A 116 -15.71 -7.20 -24.52
N GLY A 117 -15.68 -5.86 -24.58
CA GLY A 117 -16.75 -5.01 -24.04
C GLY A 117 -16.56 -4.58 -22.57
N GLY A 118 -15.35 -4.71 -22.03
CA GLY A 118 -14.98 -4.16 -20.72
C GLY A 118 -14.88 -5.17 -19.57
N LYS A 119 -14.95 -6.48 -19.87
CA LYS A 119 -14.75 -7.52 -18.84
C LYS A 119 -13.32 -7.41 -18.28
N PHE A 120 -13.17 -7.58 -16.98
CA PHE A 120 -11.89 -7.42 -16.27
C PHE A 120 -11.31 -5.99 -16.27
N ASN A 121 -12.18 -4.98 -16.43
CA ASN A 121 -11.77 -3.58 -16.36
C ASN A 121 -11.00 -3.27 -15.06
N ARG A 122 -9.98 -2.43 -15.20
CA ARG A 122 -9.15 -1.86 -14.12
C ARG A 122 -9.16 -0.32 -14.16
N LYS A 123 -9.63 0.27 -15.27
CA LYS A 123 -9.70 1.70 -15.51
C LYS A 123 -10.80 2.37 -14.70
N ASN A 124 -10.53 3.57 -14.20
CA ASN A 124 -11.49 4.40 -13.44
C ASN A 124 -12.06 3.70 -12.20
N LEU A 125 -11.32 2.75 -11.63
CA LEU A 125 -11.65 2.14 -10.35
C LEU A 125 -11.00 2.88 -9.17
N MET A 126 -10.05 3.78 -9.45
CA MET A 126 -9.43 4.64 -8.45
C MET A 126 -9.71 6.10 -8.76
N GLY A 127 -10.09 6.87 -7.74
CA GLY A 127 -10.33 8.31 -7.83
C GLY A 127 -9.76 9.09 -6.65
N PHE A 128 -9.73 10.41 -6.81
CA PHE A 128 -9.27 11.38 -5.81
C PHE A 128 -10.36 12.42 -5.59
N ASP A 129 -10.82 12.55 -4.36
CA ASP A 129 -11.84 13.49 -3.94
C ASP A 129 -11.18 14.78 -3.46
N GLU A 130 -10.85 15.67 -4.40
CA GLU A 130 -10.19 16.96 -4.13
C GLU A 130 -11.02 17.91 -3.25
N LYS A 131 -12.31 17.64 -3.08
CA LYS A 131 -13.21 18.50 -2.29
C LYS A 131 -13.25 18.12 -0.83
N ASN A 132 -12.88 16.89 -0.48
CA ASN A 132 -12.89 16.39 0.88
C ASN A 132 -11.51 15.82 1.21
N GLU A 133 -10.71 16.61 1.93
CA GLU A 133 -9.40 16.18 2.41
C GLU A 133 -9.52 15.31 3.68
N ALA A 134 -8.48 14.51 3.92
CA ALA A 134 -8.36 13.77 5.18
C ALA A 134 -8.10 14.74 6.34
N ASP A 135 -8.34 14.27 7.58
CA ASP A 135 -7.93 15.00 8.77
C ASP A 135 -6.43 15.40 8.67
N PRO A 136 -6.03 16.64 9.03
CA PRO A 136 -4.65 17.08 8.92
C PRO A 136 -3.62 16.20 9.65
N SER A 137 -4.03 15.48 10.69
CA SER A 137 -3.20 14.52 11.42
C SER A 137 -2.95 13.21 10.66
N CYS A 138 -3.79 12.88 9.68
CA CYS A 138 -3.68 11.69 8.86
C CYS A 138 -2.69 11.90 7.71
N VAL A 139 -1.88 10.88 7.42
CA VAL A 139 -1.09 10.78 6.20
C VAL A 139 -2.01 10.66 4.98
N CYS A 140 -3.07 9.84 5.08
CA CYS A 140 -4.13 9.74 4.08
C CYS A 140 -5.43 9.20 4.68
N SER A 141 -6.54 9.38 3.96
CA SER A 141 -7.82 8.68 4.16
C SER A 141 -8.26 8.08 2.84
N VAL A 142 -8.67 6.81 2.85
CA VAL A 142 -9.00 6.06 1.63
C VAL A 142 -10.29 5.27 1.84
N VAL A 143 -11.23 5.44 0.94
CA VAL A 143 -12.47 4.66 0.88
C VAL A 143 -12.25 3.45 -0.03
N PHE A 144 -12.55 2.26 0.47
CA PHE A 144 -12.61 1.04 -0.32
C PHE A 144 -14.06 0.60 -0.46
N GLU A 145 -14.49 0.33 -1.70
CA GLU A 145 -15.83 -0.15 -2.02
C GLU A 145 -15.74 -1.49 -2.75
N ARG A 146 -16.51 -2.48 -2.29
CA ARG A 146 -16.67 -3.75 -3.00
C ARG A 146 -17.66 -3.56 -4.14
N ALA A 147 -17.26 -3.87 -5.38
CA ALA A 147 -18.09 -3.59 -6.55
C ALA A 147 -19.35 -4.47 -6.64
N ASP A 148 -19.30 -5.69 -6.11
CA ASP A 148 -20.39 -6.67 -6.15
C ASP A 148 -21.50 -6.38 -5.12
N THR A 149 -21.17 -5.87 -3.94
CA THR A 149 -22.16 -5.59 -2.87
C THR A 149 -22.32 -4.13 -2.52
N GLY A 150 -21.47 -3.25 -3.03
CA GLY A 150 -21.45 -1.84 -2.66
C GLY A 150 -21.06 -1.58 -1.20
N LYS A 151 -20.55 -2.59 -0.47
CA LYS A 151 -20.07 -2.39 0.91
C LYS A 151 -18.89 -1.43 0.87
N LYS A 152 -18.88 -0.44 1.77
CA LYS A 152 -17.84 0.59 1.83
C LYS A 152 -17.23 0.70 3.21
N ILE A 153 -15.93 0.92 3.24
CA ILE A 153 -15.21 1.30 4.44
C ILE A 153 -14.30 2.48 4.12
N GLU A 154 -14.09 3.36 5.08
CA GLU A 154 -13.05 4.38 5.06
C GLU A 154 -11.97 3.97 6.06
N ILE A 155 -10.71 3.97 5.60
CA ILE A 155 -9.55 3.72 6.46
C ILE A 155 -8.63 4.95 6.43
N THR A 156 -8.27 5.43 7.61
CA THR A 156 -7.24 6.47 7.76
C THR A 156 -5.91 5.84 8.15
N TYR A 157 -4.82 6.48 7.73
CA TYR A 157 -3.46 6.15 8.17
C TYR A 157 -2.78 7.38 8.77
N SER A 158 -2.23 7.24 9.96
CA SER A 158 -1.52 8.29 10.71
C SER A 158 -0.22 7.74 11.27
N ASN A 159 0.87 8.52 11.23
CA ASN A 159 2.18 8.06 11.70
C ASN A 159 2.85 9.01 12.72
N TYR A 160 2.10 9.99 13.25
CA TYR A 160 2.60 10.94 14.25
C TYR A 160 3.02 10.28 15.57
N MET A 161 2.53 9.06 15.84
CA MET A 161 2.85 8.27 17.03
C MET A 161 4.18 7.52 16.94
N LEU A 162 4.85 7.58 15.78
CA LEU A 162 6.16 6.96 15.63
C LEU A 162 7.21 7.89 16.21
N ASP A 163 7.79 7.49 17.34
CA ASP A 163 8.90 8.21 17.95
C ASP A 163 10.04 8.43 16.96
N ALA A 164 10.51 9.67 16.89
CA ALA A 164 11.71 10.01 16.15
C ALA A 164 12.92 9.70 17.03
N ASN A 165 13.76 8.74 16.62
CA ASN A 165 15.05 8.56 17.26
C ASN A 165 15.89 9.85 17.05
N PRO A 166 16.39 10.53 18.11
CA PRO A 166 17.11 11.80 17.98
C PRO A 166 18.27 11.73 16.97
N LYS A 167 18.95 10.58 16.89
CA LYS A 167 20.05 10.35 15.97
C LYS A 167 19.63 10.37 14.50
N MET A 168 18.36 10.10 14.18
CA MET A 168 17.85 10.30 12.82
C MET A 168 17.89 11.78 12.42
N GLY A 169 17.67 12.71 13.34
CA GLY A 169 17.75 14.14 13.08
C GLY A 169 19.15 14.58 12.65
N GLU A 170 20.19 13.95 13.22
CA GLU A 170 21.59 14.20 12.86
C GLU A 170 21.99 13.51 11.55
N LEU A 171 21.54 12.27 11.35
CA LEU A 171 21.95 11.44 10.22
C LEU A 171 21.20 11.75 8.91
N MET A 172 19.94 12.19 9.00
CA MET A 172 19.12 12.45 7.82
C MET A 172 19.71 13.53 6.91
N PRO A 173 20.12 14.72 7.41
CA PRO A 173 20.73 15.74 6.56
C PRO A 173 22.03 15.26 5.90
N LYS A 174 22.86 14.48 6.62
CA LYS A 174 24.10 13.92 6.06
C LYS A 174 23.84 12.92 4.96
N SER A 175 22.86 12.04 5.17
CA SER A 175 22.46 10.99 4.22
C SER A 175 21.88 11.60 2.95
N VAL A 176 20.99 12.59 3.07
CA VAL A 176 20.37 13.28 1.92
C VAL A 176 21.40 14.09 1.13
N LYS A 177 22.37 14.72 1.80
CA LYS A 177 23.45 15.47 1.14
C LYS A 177 24.54 14.57 0.54
N GLY A 178 24.49 13.26 0.75
CA GLY A 178 25.50 12.31 0.26
C GLY A 178 26.87 12.45 0.95
N ILE A 179 26.91 13.01 2.17
CA ILE A 179 28.17 13.22 2.93
C ILE A 179 28.28 12.29 4.15
N ALA A 180 27.29 11.44 4.39
CA ALA A 180 27.36 10.42 5.42
C ALA A 180 28.42 9.37 5.07
N SER A 181 29.20 8.94 6.05
CA SER A 181 30.03 7.74 5.93
C SER A 181 29.16 6.48 5.75
N ASP A 182 29.76 5.38 5.28
CA ASP A 182 29.04 4.10 5.13
C ASP A 182 28.41 3.61 6.44
N ALA A 183 29.09 3.85 7.57
CA ALA A 183 28.59 3.50 8.89
C ALA A 183 27.37 4.35 9.28
N GLU A 184 27.43 5.67 9.04
CA GLU A 184 26.32 6.59 9.28
C GLU A 184 25.12 6.28 8.39
N LEU A 185 25.35 5.97 7.10
CA LEU A 185 24.29 5.61 6.16
C LEU A 185 23.64 4.28 6.54
N LYS A 186 24.42 3.28 6.95
CA LYS A 186 23.92 2.01 7.46
C LYS A 186 23.08 2.20 8.72
N GLU A 187 23.53 3.04 9.64
CA GLU A 187 22.82 3.36 10.86
C GLU A 187 21.51 4.11 10.59
N PHE A 188 21.54 5.13 9.73
CA PHE A 188 20.35 5.83 9.26
C PHE A 188 19.35 4.85 8.67
N GLY A 189 19.83 3.95 7.80
CA GLY A 189 19.03 2.90 7.21
C GLY A 189 18.42 1.95 8.25
N ASN A 190 19.10 1.62 9.34
CA ASN A 190 18.53 0.80 10.40
C ASN A 190 17.42 1.54 11.15
N LEU A 191 17.70 2.75 11.64
CA LEU A 191 16.74 3.58 12.38
C LEU A 191 15.48 3.89 11.54
N TRP A 192 15.67 4.14 10.24
CA TRP A 192 14.56 4.32 9.31
C TRP A 192 13.66 3.09 9.25
N HIS A 193 14.26 1.90 9.13
CA HIS A 193 13.51 0.66 8.95
C HIS A 193 12.94 0.11 10.25
N ASP A 194 13.42 0.52 11.42
CA ASP A 194 12.75 0.23 12.70
C ASP A 194 11.34 0.83 12.71
N ARG A 195 11.17 2.07 12.23
CA ARG A 195 9.86 2.72 12.07
C ARG A 195 8.97 1.98 11.08
N ILE A 196 9.55 1.52 9.97
CA ILE A 196 8.83 0.71 8.96
C ILE A 196 8.35 -0.61 9.54
N LYS A 197 9.20 -1.28 10.33
CA LYS A 197 8.87 -2.53 11.00
C LYS A 197 7.68 -2.34 11.94
N THR A 198 7.65 -1.24 12.71
CA THR A 198 6.49 -0.88 13.54
C THR A 198 5.22 -0.72 12.70
N ILE A 199 5.25 0.05 11.60
CA ILE A 199 4.06 0.25 10.75
C ILE A 199 3.48 -1.08 10.24
N LEU A 200 4.33 -2.01 9.81
CA LEU A 200 3.89 -3.24 9.16
C LEU A 200 3.49 -4.34 10.15
N MET A 201 4.27 -4.51 11.22
CA MET A 201 4.18 -5.66 12.11
C MET A 201 3.52 -5.34 13.44
N ASN A 202 3.73 -4.15 13.99
CA ASN A 202 3.24 -3.75 15.32
C ASN A 202 2.67 -2.32 15.31
N PRO A 203 1.67 -2.02 14.46
CA PRO A 203 1.14 -0.67 14.38
C PRO A 203 0.46 -0.30 15.71
N PRO A 204 0.79 0.85 16.33
CA PRO A 204 0.11 1.32 17.53
C PRO A 204 -1.36 1.64 17.24
N ASP A 205 -2.18 1.58 18.29
CA ASP A 205 -3.60 1.94 18.22
C ASP A 205 -3.78 3.36 17.66
N GLY A 206 -4.77 3.53 16.78
CA GLY A 206 -5.01 4.80 16.09
C GLY A 206 -4.13 5.06 14.86
N MET A 207 -3.15 4.19 14.55
CA MET A 207 -2.34 4.32 13.33
C MET A 207 -3.18 4.04 12.10
N PHE A 208 -4.03 3.02 12.19
CA PHE A 208 -5.01 2.68 11.18
C PHE A 208 -6.39 2.66 11.83
N VAL A 209 -7.29 3.53 11.37
CA VAL A 209 -8.67 3.58 11.90
C VAL A 209 -9.63 3.29 10.77
N ILE A 210 -10.48 2.28 10.96
CA ILE A 210 -11.48 1.86 9.97
C ILE A 210 -12.86 2.29 10.45
N LYS A 211 -13.66 2.82 9.52
CA LYS A 211 -15.08 3.14 9.70
C LYS A 211 -15.88 2.51 8.56
N GLU A 212 -16.94 1.77 8.88
CA GLU A 212 -17.91 1.37 7.86
C GLU A 212 -18.70 2.59 7.39
N LEU A 213 -18.93 2.71 6.08
CA LEU A 213 -19.77 3.74 5.50
C LEU A 213 -21.12 3.12 5.12
N GLN A 214 -22.20 3.86 5.38
CA GLN A 214 -23.57 3.51 5.00
C GLN A 214 -23.84 3.82 3.53
#